data_AF-A0A7S0MQD4-F1
#
_entry.id   AF-A0A7S0MQD4-F1
#
_cell.length_a   1.000
_cell.length_b   1.000
_cell.length_c   1.000
_cell.angle_alpha   90.00
_cell.angle_beta   90.00
_cell.angle_gamma   90.00
#
_symmetry.space_group_name_H-M   'P 1'
#
loop_
_entity.id
_entity.type
_entity.pdbx_description
1 polymer ?
#
loop_
_entity_poly.entity_id
_entity_poly.type
_entity_poly.pdbx_seq_one_letter_code
_entity_poly.pdbx_strand_id
1 'polypeptide(L)'
;MVTSVLSLAPDSSVAKMSCSPADVSNFDFGGSAQTELGKKEENRATAWGRDKRHGEYNPRTHLVLTTHPRRPSPYTVKWGAPSAQERGPIIATITQPKHRNAIGTHNGSYSVYRSIAVAAGKMDPYFRPDLHNTAPPVIIPPSPSWFDADKIVSMDPWGHLVVDGFGDELKKEVDIRPTIAITKAHIQMLELVEAMDKGRLVADGKLLHSDGSCVVTKAAIEHVWHLPGVAKRFGISEASLRRCMFEQTGGMFPELVTRSDINIFLPPIGGQTVYVFGPVEYCRDPSKKCTVRVHDECNGSDVFGSDICTCRPYLVHGIEECIRTAQEGGVGVIVYFRKEGRSLGEVTKFLVYNARKRQVPLHSFITLQTIQNLIFLLHP
;
A
#
# COMPACT_ATOMS: atom_id res chain seq x y z
N MET A 1 11.42 -28.04 31.85
CA MET A 1 10.05 -28.58 32.02
C MET A 1 9.20 -27.53 32.71
N VAL A 2 8.04 -27.29 32.11
CA VAL A 2 6.81 -26.61 32.55
C VAL A 2 6.62 -26.44 34.07
N THR A 3 6.21 -25.24 34.51
CA THR A 3 4.93 -24.90 35.21
C THR A 3 5.03 -23.48 35.81
N SER A 4 4.32 -22.47 35.29
CA SER A 4 2.91 -22.13 35.54
C SER A 4 2.59 -21.80 37.01
N VAL A 5 2.46 -20.51 37.33
CA VAL A 5 1.39 -19.99 38.20
C VAL A 5 1.01 -18.57 37.75
N LEU A 6 -0.16 -18.42 37.13
CA LEU A 6 -0.89 -17.16 37.02
C LEU A 6 -2.30 -17.46 37.55
N SER A 7 -2.58 -16.94 38.74
CA SER A 7 -3.90 -16.91 39.36
C SER A 7 -4.00 -15.60 40.12
N LEU A 8 -4.61 -14.60 39.50
CA LEU A 8 -5.19 -13.46 40.22
C LEU A 8 -6.53 -13.12 39.55
N ALA A 9 -7.60 -13.39 40.29
CA ALA A 9 -8.91 -12.79 40.09
C ALA A 9 -8.99 -11.47 40.90
N PRO A 10 -10.05 -10.67 40.80
CA PRO A 10 -9.99 -9.37 40.15
C PRO A 10 -10.12 -8.22 41.15
N ASP A 11 -9.15 -7.31 41.20
CA ASP A 11 -9.29 -6.08 41.97
C ASP A 11 -9.88 -4.95 41.10
N SER A 12 -11.01 -4.46 41.57
CA SER A 12 -11.84 -3.41 40.98
C SER A 12 -11.26 -2.03 41.27
N SER A 13 -10.31 -1.58 40.45
CA SER A 13 -9.99 -0.15 40.31
C SER A 13 -9.14 0.11 39.06
N VAL A 14 -9.68 -0.18 37.88
CA VAL A 14 -9.05 0.26 36.62
C VAL A 14 -9.57 1.67 36.32
N ALA A 15 -8.70 2.66 36.50
CA ALA A 15 -8.89 3.98 35.91
C ALA A 15 -9.18 3.79 34.41
N LYS A 16 -10.39 4.16 33.99
CA LYS A 16 -10.74 4.22 32.57
C LYS A 16 -9.87 5.28 31.93
N MET A 17 -8.77 4.87 31.33
CA MET A 17 -8.05 5.67 30.36
C MET A 17 -8.90 5.67 29.09
N SER A 18 -9.92 6.51 29.06
CA SER A 18 -10.67 6.83 27.86
C SER A 18 -9.71 7.52 26.90
N CYS A 19 -9.45 6.93 25.74
CA CYS A 19 -9.01 7.72 24.60
C CYS A 19 -10.05 8.82 24.39
N SER A 20 -9.70 10.07 24.67
CA SER A 20 -10.51 11.21 24.23
C SER A 20 -10.73 11.06 22.72
N PRO A 21 -11.95 11.28 22.22
CA PRO A 21 -12.13 11.48 20.78
C PRO A 21 -11.18 12.60 20.37
N ALA A 22 -10.37 12.36 19.34
CA ALA A 22 -9.60 13.43 18.71
C ALA A 22 -10.58 14.57 18.42
N ASP A 23 -10.32 15.76 18.98
CA ASP A 23 -11.13 16.94 18.76
C ASP A 23 -11.28 17.17 17.26
N VAL A 24 -12.48 16.90 16.77
CA VAL A 24 -12.89 17.05 15.37
C VAL A 24 -12.97 18.54 14.98
N SER A 25 -12.69 19.45 15.92
CA SER A 25 -12.81 20.89 15.77
C SER A 25 -11.64 21.58 15.05
N ASN A 26 -10.56 20.85 14.71
CA ASN A 26 -9.47 21.39 13.90
C ASN A 26 -9.58 21.04 12.41
N PHE A 27 -10.66 20.37 11.99
CA PHE A 27 -10.99 20.16 10.58
C PHE A 27 -11.98 21.23 10.10
N ASP A 28 -11.60 22.51 10.20
CA ASP A 28 -12.38 23.59 9.57
C ASP A 28 -12.01 23.69 8.09
N PHE A 29 -12.54 22.75 7.30
CA PHE A 29 -12.73 22.99 5.88
C PHE A 29 -13.93 23.92 5.78
N GLY A 30 -13.65 25.23 5.74
CA GLY A 30 -14.66 26.26 5.83
C GLY A 30 -15.92 25.99 4.99
N GLY A 31 -17.07 26.18 5.63
CA GLY A 31 -18.31 26.67 5.03
C GLY A 31 -18.98 25.79 3.96
N SER A 32 -20.09 25.18 4.36
CA SER A 32 -21.08 24.49 3.52
C SER A 32 -21.35 25.15 2.16
N ALA A 33 -20.81 24.54 1.11
CA ALA A 33 -21.42 24.51 -0.21
C ALA A 33 -21.21 23.09 -0.76
N GLN A 34 -22.30 22.38 -1.07
CA GLN A 34 -22.20 21.13 -1.83
C GLN A 34 -21.47 21.44 -3.14
N THR A 35 -20.20 21.07 -3.21
CA THR A 35 -19.37 21.23 -4.40
C THR A 35 -19.97 20.40 -5.53
N GLU A 36 -19.80 20.83 -6.78
CA GLU A 36 -20.21 20.03 -7.95
C GLU A 36 -19.63 18.61 -7.95
N LEU A 37 -18.50 18.41 -7.27
CA LEU A 37 -17.87 17.11 -7.01
C LEU A 37 -18.78 16.21 -6.16
N GLY A 38 -19.32 16.71 -5.05
CA GLY A 38 -20.23 15.94 -4.19
C GLY A 38 -21.56 15.60 -4.88
N LYS A 39 -22.09 16.50 -5.71
CA LYS A 39 -23.31 16.24 -6.52
C LYS A 39 -23.08 15.23 -7.65
N LYS A 40 -21.86 15.14 -8.19
CA LYS A 40 -21.47 14.12 -9.17
C LYS A 40 -21.26 12.75 -8.51
N GLU A 41 -20.78 12.69 -7.27
CA GLU A 41 -20.65 11.44 -6.51
C GLU A 41 -22.01 10.85 -6.12
N GLU A 42 -22.96 11.67 -5.68
CA GLU A 42 -24.31 11.24 -5.29
C GLU A 42 -25.07 10.60 -6.48
N ASN A 43 -24.84 11.09 -7.71
CA ASN A 43 -25.38 10.50 -8.94
C ASN A 43 -24.63 9.23 -9.42
N ARG A 44 -23.44 8.94 -8.85
CA ARG A 44 -22.63 7.75 -9.18
C ARG A 44 -22.86 6.60 -8.21
N ALA A 45 -23.29 6.89 -6.98
CA ALA A 45 -23.42 5.94 -5.89
C ALA A 45 -24.89 5.73 -5.48
N THR A 46 -25.60 4.86 -6.19
CA THR A 46 -26.78 4.19 -5.62
C THR A 46 -26.68 2.70 -5.84
N ALA A 47 -25.84 2.05 -5.05
CA ALA A 47 -26.03 0.68 -4.62
C ALA A 47 -25.12 0.48 -3.39
N TRP A 48 -25.59 -0.34 -2.46
CA TRP A 48 -24.81 -1.02 -1.40
C TRP A 48 -25.02 -0.58 0.04
N GLY A 49 -25.29 -1.61 0.83
CA GLY A 49 -25.96 -1.57 2.11
C GLY A 49 -25.02 -1.73 3.29
N ARG A 50 -25.40 -1.07 4.38
CA ARG A 50 -24.85 -1.26 5.73
C ARG A 50 -25.28 -2.63 6.24
N ASP A 51 -24.53 -3.67 5.92
CA ASP A 51 -24.91 -5.01 6.34
C ASP A 51 -24.38 -5.32 7.76
N LYS A 52 -25.30 -5.47 8.71
CA LYS A 52 -25.05 -5.78 10.14
C LYS A 52 -24.89 -7.29 10.39
N ARG A 53 -24.35 -8.05 9.44
CA ARG A 53 -24.23 -9.51 9.58
C ARG A 53 -22.93 -9.90 10.28
N HIS A 54 -22.98 -9.99 11.60
CA HIS A 54 -22.07 -10.84 12.38
C HIS A 54 -22.71 -12.23 12.47
N GLY A 55 -22.07 -13.27 11.94
CA GLY A 55 -22.60 -14.63 11.94
C GLY A 55 -21.47 -15.66 12.05
N GLU A 56 -21.82 -16.86 12.55
CA GLU A 56 -20.89 -17.99 12.63
C GLU A 56 -20.35 -18.35 11.24
N TYR A 57 -19.04 -18.62 11.16
CA TYR A 57 -18.42 -19.10 9.93
C TYR A 57 -18.96 -20.49 9.59
N ASN A 58 -19.83 -20.58 8.59
CA ASN A 58 -20.30 -21.84 8.04
C ASN A 58 -19.38 -22.24 6.85
N PRO A 59 -18.46 -23.20 7.03
CA PRO A 59 -17.61 -23.64 5.93
C PRO A 59 -18.48 -24.22 4.81
N ARG A 60 -18.24 -23.80 3.57
CA ARG A 60 -18.85 -24.48 2.41
C ARG A 60 -18.53 -25.97 2.51
N THR A 61 -19.51 -26.83 2.24
CA THR A 61 -19.39 -28.31 2.27
C THR A 61 -18.27 -28.84 1.37
N HIS A 62 -17.82 -28.05 0.37
CA HIS A 62 -16.69 -28.36 -0.49
C HIS A 62 -15.68 -27.20 -0.56
N LEU A 63 -14.44 -27.49 -0.15
CA LEU A 63 -13.28 -26.64 -0.41
C LEU A 63 -12.84 -26.88 -1.86
N VAL A 64 -13.01 -25.89 -2.73
CA VAL A 64 -12.50 -26.01 -4.10
C VAL A 64 -11.07 -25.52 -4.16
N LEU A 65 -10.14 -26.46 -4.31
CA LEU A 65 -8.73 -26.16 -4.54
C LEU A 65 -8.55 -25.55 -5.94
N THR A 66 -7.67 -24.56 -6.05
CA THR A 66 -7.34 -23.85 -7.30
C THR A 66 -6.42 -24.66 -8.23
N THR A 67 -6.31 -25.97 -7.99
CA THR A 67 -5.38 -26.88 -8.65
C THR A 67 -5.83 -27.30 -10.06
N HIS A 68 -7.07 -27.02 -10.47
CA HIS A 68 -7.58 -27.34 -11.80
C HIS A 68 -7.93 -26.09 -12.63
N PRO A 69 -7.59 -26.07 -13.93
CA PRO A 69 -7.93 -24.95 -14.81
C PRO A 69 -9.45 -24.80 -14.88
N ARG A 70 -9.94 -23.66 -14.40
CA ARG A 70 -11.33 -23.26 -14.57
C ARG A 70 -11.50 -22.58 -15.91
N ARG A 71 -12.77 -22.38 -16.32
CA ARG A 71 -13.09 -21.45 -17.40
C ARG A 71 -12.43 -20.09 -17.11
N PRO A 72 -11.83 -19.43 -18.12
CA PRO A 72 -11.24 -18.11 -17.96
C PRO A 72 -12.24 -17.11 -17.36
N SER A 73 -11.72 -16.08 -16.68
CA SER A 73 -12.56 -14.98 -16.21
C SER A 73 -13.22 -14.27 -17.39
N PRO A 74 -14.49 -13.83 -17.27
CA PRO A 74 -15.10 -12.95 -18.27
C PRO A 74 -14.46 -11.56 -18.30
N TYR A 75 -13.65 -11.20 -17.29
CA TYR A 75 -12.94 -9.92 -17.19
C TYR A 75 -11.46 -10.12 -17.56
N THR A 76 -11.09 -9.76 -18.78
CA THR A 76 -9.70 -9.81 -19.26
C THR A 76 -8.95 -8.53 -18.90
N VAL A 77 -7.67 -8.64 -18.54
CA VAL A 77 -6.80 -7.48 -18.28
C VAL A 77 -5.87 -7.24 -19.47
N LYS A 78 -5.92 -6.04 -20.06
CA LYS A 78 -5.00 -5.58 -21.10
C LYS A 78 -3.98 -4.62 -20.47
N TRP A 79 -2.84 -5.17 -20.04
CA TRP A 79 -1.79 -4.36 -19.40
C TRP A 79 -1.22 -3.30 -20.36
N GLY A 80 -1.02 -2.08 -19.87
CA GLY A 80 -0.58 -0.94 -20.69
C GLY A 80 -1.67 -0.32 -21.58
N ALA A 81 -2.95 -0.65 -21.39
CA ALA A 81 -4.02 0.01 -22.14
C ALA A 81 -4.15 1.52 -21.77
N PRO A 82 -4.59 2.37 -22.71
CA PRO A 82 -4.60 3.83 -22.55
C PRO A 82 -5.67 4.36 -21.59
N SER A 83 -6.64 3.53 -21.22
CA SER A 83 -7.72 3.87 -20.30
C SER A 83 -7.99 2.74 -19.30
N ALA A 84 -8.55 3.08 -18.14
CA ALA A 84 -8.96 2.09 -17.14
C ALA A 84 -9.99 1.09 -17.70
N GLN A 85 -10.93 1.57 -18.51
CA GLN A 85 -11.98 0.77 -19.13
C GLN A 85 -11.39 -0.24 -20.13
N GLU A 86 -10.50 0.19 -21.02
CA GLU A 86 -9.84 -0.72 -21.96
C GLU A 86 -8.90 -1.71 -21.28
N ARG A 87 -8.25 -1.27 -20.19
CA ARG A 87 -7.40 -2.11 -19.34
C ARG A 87 -8.21 -3.23 -18.68
N GLY A 88 -9.46 -2.95 -18.30
CA GLY A 88 -10.35 -3.88 -17.59
C GLY A 88 -10.01 -4.00 -16.09
N PRO A 89 -10.95 -4.32 -15.20
CA PRO A 89 -10.71 -4.30 -13.75
C PRO A 89 -9.76 -5.41 -13.28
N ILE A 90 -9.03 -5.16 -12.19
CA ILE A 90 -8.27 -6.19 -11.49
C ILE A 90 -9.14 -6.77 -10.38
N ILE A 91 -9.39 -8.07 -10.45
CA ILE A 91 -10.34 -8.78 -9.61
C ILE A 91 -9.62 -9.96 -8.94
N ALA A 92 -9.25 -9.76 -7.68
CA ALA A 92 -8.68 -10.77 -6.79
C ALA A 92 -9.70 -11.22 -5.73
N THR A 93 -10.96 -11.37 -6.16
CA THR A 93 -12.08 -11.73 -5.29
C THR A 93 -11.95 -13.15 -4.74
N ILE A 94 -12.34 -13.32 -3.48
CA ILE A 94 -12.49 -14.62 -2.80
C ILE A 94 -13.96 -15.08 -2.74
N THR A 95 -14.90 -14.16 -2.97
CA THR A 95 -16.34 -14.42 -2.83
C THR A 95 -16.97 -14.91 -4.14
N GLN A 96 -16.45 -14.41 -5.28
CA GLN A 96 -16.92 -14.73 -6.63
C GLN A 96 -15.80 -15.31 -7.52
N PRO A 97 -15.29 -16.53 -7.24
CA PRO A 97 -14.11 -17.07 -7.92
C PRO A 97 -14.17 -17.13 -9.45
N LYS A 98 -15.37 -17.09 -10.06
CA LYS A 98 -15.57 -17.04 -11.52
C LYS A 98 -15.12 -15.73 -12.18
N HIS A 99 -15.08 -14.62 -11.42
CA HIS A 99 -14.67 -13.31 -11.94
C HIS A 99 -13.16 -13.05 -11.76
N ARG A 100 -12.46 -13.95 -11.05
CA ARG A 100 -11.08 -13.74 -10.65
C ARG A 100 -10.13 -13.77 -11.85
N ASN A 101 -9.39 -12.69 -12.04
CA ASN A 101 -8.39 -12.51 -13.10
C ASN A 101 -7.00 -12.11 -12.55
N ALA A 102 -6.79 -12.25 -11.25
CA ALA A 102 -5.51 -12.03 -10.59
C ALA A 102 -5.24 -13.10 -9.53
N ILE A 103 -3.97 -13.50 -9.39
CA ILE A 103 -3.47 -14.42 -8.37
C ILE A 103 -3.29 -13.64 -7.05
N GLY A 104 -3.51 -14.30 -5.91
CA GLY A 104 -3.55 -13.66 -4.60
C GLY A 104 -4.94 -13.12 -4.24
N THR A 105 -4.98 -12.14 -3.35
CA THR A 105 -6.19 -11.48 -2.83
C THR A 105 -5.96 -9.98 -2.68
N HIS A 106 -7.02 -9.18 -2.77
CA HIS A 106 -6.96 -7.78 -2.33
C HIS A 106 -6.53 -7.69 -0.85
N ASN A 107 -5.80 -6.65 -0.47
CA ASN A 107 -5.25 -6.48 0.89
C ASN A 107 -4.39 -7.67 1.33
N GLY A 108 -3.58 -8.21 0.41
CA GLY A 108 -2.87 -9.48 0.56
C GLY A 108 -2.02 -9.58 1.84
N SER A 109 -1.30 -8.51 2.21
CA SER A 109 -0.47 -8.46 3.42
C SER A 109 -1.27 -8.58 4.73
N TYR A 110 -2.58 -8.33 4.68
CA TYR A 110 -3.50 -8.46 5.81
C TYR A 110 -4.47 -9.65 5.67
N SER A 111 -4.34 -10.44 4.61
CA SER A 111 -5.27 -11.54 4.30
C SER A 111 -5.31 -12.64 5.37
N VAL A 112 -4.19 -12.91 6.04
CA VAL A 112 -4.10 -13.88 7.15
C VAL A 112 -4.84 -13.37 8.39
N TYR A 113 -4.71 -12.09 8.74
CA TYR A 113 -5.50 -11.51 9.83
C TYR A 113 -6.99 -11.54 9.51
N ARG A 114 -7.35 -11.24 8.25
CA ARG A 114 -8.73 -11.34 7.77
C ARG A 114 -9.25 -12.78 7.89
N SER A 115 -8.46 -13.78 7.52
CA SER A 115 -8.90 -15.18 7.58
C SER A 115 -9.15 -15.64 9.02
N ILE A 116 -8.30 -15.23 9.97
CA ILE A 116 -8.50 -15.48 11.40
C ILE A 116 -9.77 -14.78 11.91
N ALA A 117 -9.98 -13.51 11.56
CA ALA A 117 -11.17 -12.76 11.98
C ALA A 117 -12.47 -13.40 11.46
N VAL A 118 -12.46 -13.89 10.21
CA VAL A 118 -13.58 -14.64 9.62
C VAL A 118 -13.78 -15.97 10.34
N ALA A 119 -12.70 -16.75 10.56
CA ALA A 119 -12.78 -18.04 11.25
C ALA A 119 -13.29 -17.89 12.70
N ALA A 120 -12.94 -16.79 13.37
CA ALA A 120 -13.43 -16.44 14.70
C ALA A 120 -14.87 -15.89 14.72
N GLY A 121 -15.57 -15.83 13.58
CA GLY A 121 -16.93 -15.28 13.46
C GLY A 121 -17.01 -13.76 13.72
N LYS A 122 -15.88 -13.05 13.67
CA LYS A 122 -15.81 -11.60 13.93
C LYS A 122 -15.93 -10.74 12.67
N MET A 123 -15.85 -11.36 11.49
CA MET A 123 -15.98 -10.68 10.20
C MET A 123 -16.79 -11.54 9.22
N ASP A 124 -17.65 -10.90 8.42
CA ASP A 124 -18.37 -11.58 7.35
C ASP A 124 -17.38 -12.07 6.26
N PRO A 125 -17.32 -13.39 5.96
CA PRO A 125 -16.50 -13.91 4.87
C PRO A 125 -16.82 -13.27 3.51
N TYR A 126 -18.06 -12.83 3.31
CA TYR A 126 -18.58 -12.22 2.09
C TYR A 126 -18.55 -10.69 2.10
N PHE A 127 -17.93 -10.08 3.12
CA PHE A 127 -17.84 -8.63 3.25
C PHE A 127 -17.32 -7.96 1.97
N ARG A 128 -18.13 -7.01 1.47
CA ARG A 128 -17.79 -6.11 0.37
C ARG A 128 -17.64 -4.69 0.95
N PRO A 129 -16.52 -3.99 0.65
CA PRO A 129 -16.34 -2.63 1.10
C PRO A 129 -17.34 -1.70 0.39
N ASP A 130 -17.88 -0.74 1.14
CA ASP A 130 -18.58 0.40 0.56
C ASP A 130 -17.52 1.41 0.06
N LEU A 131 -17.59 1.75 -1.22
CA LEU A 131 -16.68 2.70 -1.88
C LEU A 131 -17.34 4.07 -2.12
N HIS A 132 -18.51 4.31 -1.52
CA HIS A 132 -19.14 5.63 -1.54
C HIS A 132 -18.29 6.66 -0.79
N ASN A 133 -18.10 7.85 -1.38
CA ASN A 133 -17.27 8.93 -0.84
C ASN A 133 -15.82 8.53 -0.53
N THR A 134 -15.28 7.56 -1.27
CA THR A 134 -13.87 7.17 -1.18
C THR A 134 -13.03 7.67 -2.36
N ALA A 135 -13.56 8.60 -3.17
CA ALA A 135 -12.83 9.13 -4.31
C ALA A 135 -11.61 9.95 -3.83
N PRO A 136 -10.48 9.90 -4.58
CA PRO A 136 -9.34 10.77 -4.33
C PRO A 136 -9.72 12.26 -4.26
N PRO A 137 -9.23 13.04 -3.27
CA PRO A 137 -9.48 14.48 -3.20
C PRO A 137 -8.61 15.28 -4.19
N VAL A 138 -7.77 14.60 -4.97
CA VAL A 138 -6.95 15.17 -6.03
C VAL A 138 -7.01 14.27 -7.27
N ILE A 139 -6.97 14.87 -8.44
CA ILE A 139 -6.96 14.14 -9.72
C ILE A 139 -5.51 13.92 -10.14
N ILE A 140 -5.13 12.67 -10.35
CA ILE A 140 -3.85 12.31 -10.97
C ILE A 140 -4.15 11.86 -12.39
N PRO A 141 -3.87 12.70 -13.41
CA PRO A 141 -4.12 12.29 -14.79
C PRO A 141 -3.20 11.13 -15.18
N PRO A 142 -3.52 10.38 -16.24
CA PRO A 142 -2.64 9.36 -16.79
C PRO A 142 -1.37 9.94 -17.40
N SER A 143 -0.23 9.30 -17.17
CA SER A 143 1.07 9.66 -17.78
C SER A 143 1.38 8.72 -18.95
N PRO A 144 2.14 9.16 -19.97
CA PRO A 144 2.49 8.28 -21.11
C PRO A 144 3.12 6.95 -20.71
N SER A 145 3.88 6.91 -19.60
CA SER A 145 4.48 5.69 -19.07
C SER A 145 3.46 4.65 -18.57
N TRP A 146 2.21 5.03 -18.31
CA TRP A 146 1.15 4.10 -17.88
C TRP A 146 0.66 3.23 -19.03
N PHE A 147 0.87 3.68 -20.27
CA PHE A 147 0.42 3.01 -21.49
C PHE A 147 1.52 2.10 -22.07
N ASP A 148 2.70 2.09 -21.45
CA ASP A 148 3.79 1.21 -21.81
C ASP A 148 3.80 0.01 -20.85
N ALA A 149 3.47 -1.16 -21.39
CA ALA A 149 3.35 -2.41 -20.65
C ALA A 149 4.67 -2.86 -19.98
N ASP A 150 5.81 -2.32 -20.39
CA ASP A 150 7.14 -2.66 -19.85
C ASP A 150 7.63 -1.67 -18.78
N LYS A 151 7.07 -0.44 -18.73
CA LYS A 151 7.53 0.62 -17.81
C LYS A 151 7.02 0.41 -16.39
N ILE A 152 5.72 0.17 -16.23
CA ILE A 152 5.11 -0.05 -14.91
C ILE A 152 4.65 -1.51 -14.85
N VAL A 153 5.36 -2.33 -14.07
CA VAL A 153 5.11 -3.80 -14.02
C VAL A 153 4.78 -4.32 -12.62
N SER A 154 4.86 -3.48 -11.59
CA SER A 154 4.73 -3.87 -10.17
C SER A 154 3.70 -3.05 -9.38
N MET A 155 2.94 -2.20 -10.07
CA MET A 155 1.89 -1.33 -9.55
C MET A 155 0.77 -1.20 -10.58
N ASP A 156 -0.49 -1.11 -10.13
CA ASP A 156 -1.64 -0.77 -11.01
C ASP A 156 -1.79 0.75 -11.07
N PRO A 157 -1.39 1.42 -12.17
CA PRO A 157 -1.49 2.88 -12.26
C PRO A 157 -2.95 3.38 -12.21
N TRP A 158 -3.91 2.54 -12.58
CA TRP A 158 -5.34 2.85 -12.58
C TRP A 158 -6.00 2.55 -11.23
N GLY A 159 -5.24 2.06 -10.23
CA GLY A 159 -5.75 1.52 -8.98
C GLY A 159 -6.55 2.48 -8.09
N HIS A 160 -6.43 3.78 -8.33
CA HIS A 160 -7.15 4.86 -7.62
C HIS A 160 -8.46 5.26 -8.29
N LEU A 161 -8.71 4.80 -9.53
CA LEU A 161 -9.88 5.18 -10.34
C LEU A 161 -10.92 4.05 -10.38
N VAL A 162 -10.99 3.18 -9.38
CA VAL A 162 -11.91 2.03 -9.42
C VAL A 162 -13.38 2.46 -9.52
N VAL A 163 -13.78 3.47 -8.74
CA VAL A 163 -15.17 3.98 -8.74
C VAL A 163 -15.51 4.67 -10.06
N ASP A 164 -14.60 5.49 -10.59
CA ASP A 164 -14.80 6.20 -11.86
C ASP A 164 -14.70 5.29 -13.08
N GLY A 165 -13.80 4.31 -13.02
CA GLY A 165 -13.44 3.43 -14.11
C GLY A 165 -14.40 2.26 -14.31
N PHE A 166 -14.96 1.74 -13.21
CA PHE A 166 -15.70 0.47 -13.19
C PHE A 166 -17.04 0.57 -12.44
N GLY A 167 -17.65 1.75 -12.42
CA GLY A 167 -18.92 1.99 -11.71
C GLY A 167 -20.06 1.05 -12.15
N ASP A 168 -20.12 0.67 -13.43
CA ASP A 168 -21.16 -0.23 -13.94
C ASP A 168 -20.94 -1.68 -13.49
N GLU A 169 -19.69 -2.13 -13.41
CA GLU A 169 -19.34 -3.43 -12.83
C GLU A 169 -19.63 -3.46 -11.32
N LEU A 170 -19.33 -2.37 -10.61
CA LEU A 170 -19.67 -2.24 -9.18
C LEU A 170 -21.19 -2.31 -8.95
N LYS A 171 -22.00 -1.68 -9.80
CA LYS A 171 -23.48 -1.81 -9.77
C LYS A 171 -23.96 -3.24 -10.04
N LYS A 172 -23.24 -4.00 -10.87
CA LYS A 172 -23.46 -5.44 -11.11
C LYS A 172 -22.85 -6.34 -10.02
N GLU A 173 -22.45 -5.75 -8.89
CA GLU A 173 -21.89 -6.41 -7.73
C GLU A 173 -20.56 -7.14 -7.94
N VAL A 174 -19.78 -6.73 -8.95
CA VAL A 174 -18.44 -7.28 -9.14
C VAL A 174 -17.53 -6.75 -8.03
N ASP A 175 -16.84 -7.65 -7.32
CA ASP A 175 -15.95 -7.32 -6.20
C ASP A 175 -14.61 -6.80 -6.72
N ILE A 176 -14.60 -5.52 -7.11
CA ILE A 176 -13.44 -4.75 -7.56
C ILE A 176 -13.04 -3.81 -6.42
N ARG A 177 -11.75 -3.77 -6.08
CA ARG A 177 -11.25 -2.93 -4.98
C ARG A 177 -10.07 -2.08 -5.42
N PRO A 178 -9.96 -0.83 -4.94
CA PRO A 178 -8.82 0.02 -5.23
C PRO A 178 -7.53 -0.58 -4.67
N THR A 179 -6.46 -0.46 -5.43
CA THR A 179 -5.09 -0.81 -5.02
C THR A 179 -4.27 0.44 -4.71
N ILE A 180 -4.83 1.63 -4.97
CA ILE A 180 -4.28 2.93 -4.61
C ILE A 180 -5.37 3.75 -3.93
N ALA A 181 -5.08 4.33 -2.77
CA ALA A 181 -5.95 5.29 -2.09
C ALA A 181 -5.19 6.58 -1.84
N ILE A 182 -5.81 7.72 -2.14
CA ILE A 182 -5.18 9.04 -2.07
C ILE A 182 -5.99 9.91 -1.10
N THR A 183 -5.31 10.68 -0.25
CA THR A 183 -5.95 11.63 0.65
C THR A 183 -5.05 12.82 0.93
N LYS A 184 -5.59 13.87 1.56
CA LYS A 184 -4.80 15.00 2.09
C LYS A 184 -4.71 14.89 3.60
N ALA A 185 -3.59 15.31 4.17
CA ALA A 185 -3.38 15.30 5.61
C ALA A 185 -2.40 16.40 6.02
N HIS A 186 -2.40 16.72 7.31
CA HIS A 186 -1.28 17.37 7.96
C HIS A 186 -0.39 16.30 8.59
N ILE A 187 0.91 16.35 8.35
CA ILE A 187 1.90 15.60 9.12
C ILE A 187 2.56 16.53 10.11
N GLN A 188 2.84 16.04 11.32
CA GLN A 188 3.54 16.82 12.33
C GLN A 188 4.72 16.00 12.84
N MET A 189 5.89 16.61 12.85
CA MET A 189 7.15 15.99 13.26
C MET A 189 7.96 16.99 14.09
N LEU A 190 8.52 16.52 15.20
CA LEU A 190 9.33 17.38 16.10
C LEU A 190 10.56 17.93 15.38
N GLU A 191 11.11 17.17 14.43
CA GLU A 191 12.27 17.60 13.65
C GLU A 191 12.00 18.78 12.73
N LEU A 192 10.73 18.97 12.31
CA LEU A 192 10.36 20.16 11.54
C LEU A 192 10.32 21.40 12.44
N VAL A 193 9.85 21.26 13.68
CA VAL A 193 9.93 22.32 14.69
C VAL A 193 11.40 22.67 14.96
N GLU A 194 12.24 21.67 15.21
CA GLU A 194 13.69 21.87 15.39
C GLU A 194 14.36 22.50 14.15
N ALA A 195 13.91 22.17 12.94
CA ALA A 195 14.39 22.78 11.71
C ALA A 195 14.01 24.26 11.60
N MET A 196 12.81 24.63 12.04
CA MET A 196 12.39 26.03 12.10
C MET A 196 13.15 26.80 13.18
N ASP A 197 13.30 26.24 14.38
CA ASP A 197 14.04 26.87 15.48
C ASP A 197 15.50 27.16 15.10
N LYS A 198 16.10 26.26 14.32
CA LYS A 198 17.46 26.41 13.78
C LYS A 198 17.54 27.24 12.50
N GLY A 199 16.43 27.79 12.00
CA GLY A 199 16.38 28.61 10.78
C GLY A 199 16.62 27.84 9.48
N ARG A 200 16.53 26.51 9.49
CA ARG A 200 16.69 25.66 8.28
C ARG A 200 15.42 25.60 7.43
N LEU A 201 14.26 25.81 8.05
CA LEU A 201 12.96 25.95 7.41
C LEU A 201 12.26 27.20 7.95
N VAL A 202 11.38 27.78 7.13
CA VAL A 202 10.56 28.93 7.52
C VAL A 202 9.10 28.60 7.21
N ALA A 203 8.22 28.77 8.19
CA ALA A 203 6.79 28.58 7.98
C ALA A 203 6.24 29.61 6.99
N ASP A 204 5.45 29.15 6.02
CA ASP A 204 4.77 29.99 5.02
C ASP A 204 3.26 30.08 5.26
N GLY A 205 2.75 29.36 6.27
CA GLY A 205 1.34 29.31 6.64
C GLY A 205 0.44 28.57 5.62
N LYS A 206 1.03 27.95 4.59
CA LYS A 206 0.33 27.26 3.50
C LYS A 206 0.76 25.80 3.37
N LEU A 207 2.05 25.55 3.21
CA LEU A 207 2.65 24.22 3.16
C LEU A 207 3.18 23.83 4.54
N LEU A 208 3.88 24.74 5.21
CA LEU A 208 4.44 24.54 6.54
C LEU A 208 3.87 25.61 7.48
N HIS A 209 3.21 25.14 8.55
CA HIS A 209 2.63 25.99 9.58
C HIS A 209 3.62 26.22 10.74
N SER A 210 3.35 27.25 11.53
CA SER A 210 4.21 27.67 12.65
C SER A 210 4.29 26.64 13.78
N ASP A 211 3.34 25.71 13.86
CA ASP A 211 3.34 24.59 14.82
C ASP A 211 4.15 23.36 14.33
N GLY A 212 4.81 23.49 13.17
CA GLY A 212 5.58 22.42 12.52
C GLY A 212 4.71 21.40 11.77
N SER A 213 3.40 21.62 11.67
CA SER A 213 2.54 20.81 10.81
C SER A 213 2.75 21.16 9.33
N CYS A 214 2.73 20.14 8.48
CA CYS A 214 2.96 20.27 7.05
C CYS A 214 1.84 19.63 6.24
N VAL A 215 1.30 20.38 5.28
CA VAL A 215 0.24 19.92 4.36
C VAL A 215 0.85 18.98 3.33
N VAL A 216 0.29 17.77 3.24
CA VAL A 216 0.72 16.77 2.26
C VAL A 216 -0.46 16.12 1.56
N THR A 217 -0.26 15.78 0.30
CA THR A 217 -1.07 14.75 -0.36
C THR A 217 -0.38 13.41 -0.16
N LYS A 218 -1.09 12.42 0.39
CA LYS A 218 -0.54 11.08 0.60
C LYS A 218 -1.27 10.03 -0.23
N ALA A 219 -0.53 9.05 -0.73
CA ALA A 219 -1.08 7.92 -1.46
C ALA A 219 -0.58 6.61 -0.85
N ALA A 220 -1.50 5.71 -0.47
CA ALA A 220 -1.18 4.33 -0.13
C ALA A 220 -1.31 3.48 -1.40
N ILE A 221 -0.31 2.63 -1.67
CA ILE A 221 -0.22 1.84 -2.89
C ILE A 221 0.07 0.38 -2.52
N GLU A 222 -0.79 -0.52 -2.96
CA GLU A 222 -0.57 -1.97 -2.95
C GLU A 222 0.16 -2.42 -4.23
N HIS A 223 0.94 -3.49 -4.10
CA HIS A 223 1.63 -4.06 -5.24
C HIS A 223 0.68 -4.87 -6.13
N VAL A 224 0.77 -4.61 -7.43
CA VAL A 224 0.08 -5.38 -8.48
C VAL A 224 1.09 -5.69 -9.57
N TRP A 225 1.46 -6.95 -9.69
CA TRP A 225 2.52 -7.39 -10.58
C TRP A 225 1.94 -7.92 -11.89
N HIS A 226 2.45 -7.41 -13.00
CA HIS A 226 2.29 -7.99 -14.32
C HIS A 226 3.43 -9.00 -14.55
N LEU A 227 3.13 -10.29 -14.36
CA LEU A 227 4.12 -11.37 -14.34
C LEU A 227 5.03 -11.42 -15.59
N PRO A 228 4.52 -11.27 -16.83
CA PRO A 228 5.39 -11.19 -18.02
C PRO A 228 6.38 -10.02 -17.94
N GLY A 229 5.92 -8.84 -17.50
CA GLY A 229 6.75 -7.65 -17.35
C GLY A 229 7.80 -7.79 -16.26
N VAL A 230 7.44 -8.38 -15.12
CA VAL A 230 8.38 -8.70 -14.04
C VAL A 230 9.44 -9.69 -14.50
N ALA A 231 9.06 -10.77 -15.19
CA ALA A 231 10.01 -11.76 -15.71
C ALA A 231 11.02 -11.12 -16.67
N LYS A 232 10.53 -10.28 -17.60
CA LYS A 232 11.36 -9.50 -18.53
C LYS A 232 12.32 -8.56 -17.80
N ARG A 233 11.85 -7.85 -16.77
CA ARG A 233 12.66 -6.94 -15.94
C ARG A 233 13.82 -7.65 -15.25
N PHE A 234 13.64 -8.92 -14.88
CA PHE A 234 14.68 -9.78 -14.30
C PHE A 234 15.51 -10.56 -15.33
N GLY A 235 15.19 -10.47 -16.62
CA GLY A 235 15.88 -11.24 -17.67
C GLY A 235 15.67 -12.76 -17.56
N ILE A 236 14.54 -13.20 -17.01
CA ILE A 236 14.21 -14.63 -16.82
C ILE A 236 12.92 -14.99 -17.55
N SER A 237 12.69 -16.29 -17.77
CA SER A 237 11.42 -16.76 -18.32
C SER A 237 10.28 -16.61 -17.29
N GLU A 238 9.08 -16.32 -17.77
CA GLU A 238 7.88 -16.24 -16.92
C GLU A 238 7.60 -17.58 -16.20
N ALA A 239 7.83 -18.70 -16.87
CA ALA A 239 7.69 -20.03 -16.28
C ALA A 239 8.65 -20.24 -15.10
N SER A 240 9.91 -19.82 -15.24
CA SER A 240 10.91 -19.87 -14.17
C SER A 240 10.52 -18.96 -13.01
N LEU A 241 10.09 -17.73 -13.29
CA LEU A 241 9.62 -16.79 -12.26
C LEU A 241 8.48 -17.41 -11.44
N ARG A 242 7.42 -17.86 -12.11
CA ARG A 242 6.22 -18.44 -11.48
C ARG A 242 6.55 -19.67 -10.65
N ARG A 243 7.34 -20.60 -11.20
CA ARG A 243 7.74 -21.83 -10.50
C ARG A 243 8.56 -21.51 -9.25
N CYS A 244 9.58 -20.67 -9.37
CA CYS A 244 10.40 -20.26 -8.22
C CYS A 244 9.55 -19.56 -7.16
N MET A 245 8.65 -18.66 -7.53
CA MET A 245 7.75 -18.01 -6.58
C MET A 245 6.84 -19.01 -5.86
N PHE A 246 6.28 -20.00 -6.58
CA PHE A 246 5.48 -21.05 -5.95
C PHE A 246 6.30 -21.89 -4.95
N GLU A 247 7.48 -22.37 -5.35
CA GLU A 247 8.34 -23.20 -4.52
C GLU A 247 8.86 -22.43 -3.29
N GLN A 248 9.34 -21.19 -3.47
CA GLN A 248 9.92 -20.37 -2.41
C GLN A 248 8.88 -19.77 -1.46
N THR A 249 7.59 -19.75 -1.84
CA THR A 249 6.49 -19.38 -0.94
C THR A 249 5.90 -20.60 -0.21
N GLY A 250 6.55 -21.76 -0.27
CA GLY A 250 6.03 -22.99 0.36
C GLY A 250 4.71 -23.46 -0.26
N GLY A 251 4.47 -23.15 -1.54
CA GLY A 251 3.28 -23.57 -2.26
C GLY A 251 2.03 -22.71 -2.00
N MET A 252 2.17 -21.51 -1.43
CA MET A 252 1.03 -20.63 -1.07
C MET A 252 0.10 -20.29 -2.24
N PHE A 253 0.62 -20.23 -3.47
CA PHE A 253 -0.12 -19.78 -4.66
C PHE A 253 -0.06 -20.81 -5.80
N PRO A 254 -0.82 -21.92 -5.73
CA PRO A 254 -0.85 -22.95 -6.78
C PRO A 254 -1.13 -22.38 -8.18
N GLU A 255 -1.94 -21.32 -8.28
CA GLU A 255 -2.28 -20.64 -9.53
C GLU A 255 -1.07 -20.09 -10.29
N LEU A 256 0.06 -19.83 -9.63
CA LEU A 256 1.29 -19.45 -10.33
C LEU A 256 1.70 -20.55 -11.32
N VAL A 257 1.43 -21.82 -11.00
CA VAL A 257 1.76 -22.98 -11.84
C VAL A 257 0.55 -23.45 -12.64
N THR A 258 -0.66 -23.44 -12.06
CA THR A 258 -1.86 -24.06 -12.66
C THR A 258 -2.67 -23.13 -13.55
N ARG A 259 -2.44 -21.80 -13.51
CA ARG A 259 -3.21 -20.78 -14.22
C ARG A 259 -2.32 -19.86 -15.04
N SER A 260 -1.80 -20.37 -16.16
CA SER A 260 -1.03 -19.59 -17.14
C SER A 260 -1.88 -18.52 -17.85
N ASP A 261 -3.20 -18.59 -17.78
CA ASP A 261 -4.12 -17.59 -18.31
C ASP A 261 -4.22 -16.32 -17.44
N ILE A 262 -3.71 -16.34 -16.20
CA ILE A 262 -3.70 -15.19 -15.29
C ILE A 262 -2.30 -14.59 -15.22
N ASN A 263 -2.14 -13.38 -15.74
CA ASN A 263 -0.86 -12.65 -15.78
C ASN A 263 -0.68 -11.64 -14.64
N ILE A 264 -1.70 -11.44 -13.80
CA ILE A 264 -1.68 -10.47 -12.70
C ILE A 264 -1.49 -11.20 -11.37
N PHE A 265 -0.61 -10.69 -10.52
CA PHE A 265 -0.38 -11.19 -9.17
C PHE A 265 -0.41 -10.06 -8.14
N LEU A 266 -1.17 -10.25 -7.06
CA LEU A 266 -1.18 -9.36 -5.89
C LEU A 266 -0.35 -10.03 -4.79
N PRO A 267 0.96 -9.77 -4.71
CA PRO A 267 1.81 -10.34 -3.67
C PRO A 267 1.40 -9.84 -2.29
N PRO A 268 1.37 -10.70 -1.25
CA PRO A 268 1.03 -10.30 0.12
C PRO A 268 2.22 -9.66 0.84
N ILE A 269 2.83 -8.65 0.22
CA ILE A 269 4.00 -7.93 0.75
C ILE A 269 3.62 -6.51 1.19
N GLY A 270 4.50 -5.86 1.94
CA GLY A 270 4.33 -4.46 2.31
C GLY A 270 4.25 -3.57 1.07
N GLY A 271 3.25 -2.69 1.02
CA GLY A 271 3.10 -1.70 -0.04
C GLY A 271 4.02 -0.50 0.14
N GLN A 272 3.68 0.61 -0.49
CA GLN A 272 4.39 1.88 -0.36
C GLN A 272 3.42 3.01 -0.01
N THR A 273 3.93 4.02 0.69
CA THR A 273 3.21 5.27 0.93
C THR A 273 3.97 6.42 0.31
N VAL A 274 3.31 7.22 -0.50
CA VAL A 274 3.89 8.42 -1.11
C VAL A 274 3.38 9.63 -0.34
N TYR A 275 4.26 10.59 -0.06
CA TYR A 275 3.95 11.90 0.49
C TYR A 275 4.40 12.96 -0.51
N VAL A 276 3.48 13.79 -0.97
CA VAL A 276 3.75 14.90 -1.89
C VAL A 276 3.58 16.21 -1.15
N PHE A 277 4.65 17.02 -1.18
CA PHE A 277 4.76 18.35 -0.61
C PHE A 277 4.58 19.36 -1.76
N GLY A 278 3.50 20.14 -1.71
CA GLY A 278 3.10 21.04 -2.79
C GLY A 278 2.13 20.41 -3.80
N PRO A 279 1.94 21.06 -4.96
CA PRO A 279 0.96 20.63 -5.97
C PRO A 279 1.37 19.34 -6.69
N VAL A 280 0.48 18.35 -6.75
CA VAL A 280 0.76 17.03 -7.35
C VAL A 280 1.00 17.09 -8.86
N GLU A 281 0.41 18.08 -9.52
CA GLU A 281 0.56 18.35 -10.95
C GLU A 281 2.01 18.70 -11.32
N TYR A 282 2.77 19.31 -10.40
CA TYR A 282 4.16 19.68 -10.64
C TYR A 282 5.09 18.47 -10.73
N CYS A 283 4.69 17.29 -10.22
CA CYS A 283 5.43 16.04 -10.42
C CYS A 283 5.59 15.65 -11.89
N ARG A 284 4.78 16.23 -12.78
CA ARG A 284 4.76 15.94 -14.21
C ARG A 284 5.25 17.08 -15.09
N ASP A 285 5.57 18.23 -14.49
CA ASP A 285 5.97 19.43 -15.21
C ASP A 285 7.51 19.50 -15.29
N PRO A 286 8.12 19.32 -16.47
CA PRO A 286 9.58 19.36 -16.61
C PRO A 286 10.20 20.73 -16.30
N SER A 287 9.40 21.79 -16.24
CA SER A 287 9.86 23.14 -15.86
C SER A 287 9.95 23.33 -14.34
N LYS A 288 9.38 22.43 -13.55
CA LYS A 288 9.37 22.49 -12.09
C LYS A 288 10.46 21.60 -11.50
N LYS A 289 11.14 22.11 -10.49
CA LYS A 289 12.08 21.30 -9.71
C LYS A 289 11.30 20.26 -8.91
N CYS A 290 11.66 18.99 -9.07
CA CYS A 290 11.09 17.87 -8.34
C CYS A 290 12.16 17.23 -7.47
N THR A 291 12.01 17.36 -6.15
CA THR A 291 12.91 16.70 -5.18
C THR A 291 12.26 15.40 -4.74
N VAL A 292 12.99 14.28 -4.89
CA VAL A 292 12.46 12.96 -4.60
C VAL A 292 13.36 12.22 -3.62
N ARG A 293 12.77 11.65 -2.57
CA ARG A 293 13.43 10.72 -1.65
C ARG A 293 12.71 9.38 -1.69
N VAL A 294 13.43 8.36 -2.11
CA VAL A 294 13.02 6.96 -1.95
C VAL A 294 13.61 6.44 -0.64
N HIS A 295 12.75 5.93 0.24
CA HIS A 295 13.13 5.48 1.58
C HIS A 295 12.58 4.08 1.85
N ASP A 296 13.46 3.14 2.16
CA ASP A 296 13.08 1.82 2.67
C ASP A 296 12.84 1.91 4.18
N GLU A 297 11.71 1.35 4.63
CA GLU A 297 11.31 1.27 6.03
C GLU A 297 12.43 0.76 6.94
N CYS A 298 12.65 1.48 8.03
CA CYS A 298 13.55 1.09 9.10
C CYS A 298 12.92 1.42 10.46
N ASN A 299 12.05 0.55 10.94
CA ASN A 299 11.26 0.72 12.17
C ASN A 299 12.11 1.21 13.36
N GLY A 300 13.24 0.54 13.64
CA GLY A 300 14.12 0.92 14.74
C GLY A 300 14.68 2.34 14.68
N SER A 301 14.97 2.88 13.49
CA SER A 301 15.49 4.25 13.34
C SER A 301 14.36 5.23 13.13
N ASP A 302 13.46 4.95 12.18
CA ASP A 302 12.38 5.84 11.77
C ASP A 302 11.40 6.11 12.91
N VAL A 303 11.09 5.12 13.75
CA VAL A 303 10.14 5.27 14.88
C VAL A 303 10.87 5.59 16.18
N PHE A 304 11.93 4.83 16.51
CA PHE A 304 12.56 4.87 17.84
C PHE A 304 13.90 5.61 17.90
N GLY A 305 14.39 6.16 16.79
CA GLY A 305 15.64 6.95 16.78
C GLY A 305 16.89 6.14 17.12
N SER A 306 16.93 4.84 16.79
CA SER A 306 18.09 3.99 17.06
C SER A 306 19.39 4.55 16.47
N ASP A 307 20.46 4.49 17.27
CA ASP A 307 21.83 4.88 16.94
C ASP A 307 22.58 3.86 16.05
N ILE A 308 21.99 2.69 15.81
CA ILE A 308 22.62 1.62 15.03
C ILE A 308 22.63 1.94 13.53
N CYS A 309 21.74 2.83 13.07
CA CYS A 309 21.70 3.26 11.68
C CYS A 309 21.18 4.69 11.51
N THR A 310 21.49 5.28 10.36
CA THR A 310 21.23 6.69 10.03
C THR A 310 19.98 6.88 9.15
N CYS A 311 19.06 5.92 9.12
CA CYS A 311 17.87 5.97 8.27
C CYS A 311 16.98 7.20 8.56
N ARG A 312 16.66 7.46 9.83
CA ARG A 312 15.82 8.61 10.23
C ARG A 312 16.44 9.97 9.89
N PRO A 313 17.71 10.26 10.22
CA PRO A 313 18.35 11.52 9.78
C PRO A 313 18.26 11.76 8.27
N TYR A 314 18.42 10.73 7.45
CA TYR A 314 18.29 10.88 5.99
C TYR A 314 16.84 11.04 5.52
N LEU A 315 15.87 10.40 6.19
CA LEU A 315 14.45 10.61 5.93
C LEU A 315 14.06 12.06 6.24
N VAL A 316 14.42 12.54 7.43
CA VAL A 316 14.16 13.91 7.89
C VAL A 316 14.79 14.93 6.95
N HIS A 317 16.06 14.75 6.58
CA HIS A 317 16.72 15.62 5.61
C HIS A 317 15.99 15.61 4.25
N GLY A 318 15.57 14.45 3.77
CA GLY A 318 14.77 14.36 2.53
C GLY A 318 13.45 15.11 2.62
N ILE A 319 12.78 15.07 3.77
CA ILE A 319 11.53 15.82 4.03
C ILE A 319 11.81 17.33 4.01
N GLU A 320 12.86 17.79 4.68
CA GLU A 320 13.25 19.21 4.67
C GLU A 320 13.52 19.74 3.27
N GLU A 321 14.28 18.99 2.46
CA GLU A 321 14.55 19.37 1.06
C GLU A 321 13.30 19.34 0.18
N CYS A 322 12.37 18.40 0.45
CA CYS A 322 11.06 18.36 -0.20
C CYS A 322 10.22 19.59 0.13
N ILE A 323 10.17 19.98 1.41
CA ILE A 323 9.46 21.19 1.85
C ILE A 323 10.09 22.42 1.19
N ARG A 324 11.42 22.60 1.30
CA ARG A 324 12.12 23.74 0.70
C ARG A 324 11.85 23.85 -0.80
N THR A 325 11.96 22.75 -1.53
CA THR A 325 11.70 22.72 -2.97
C THR A 325 10.27 23.13 -3.31
N ALA A 326 9.30 22.67 -2.52
CA ALA A 326 7.91 23.03 -2.70
C ALA A 326 7.64 24.52 -2.41
N GLN A 327 8.30 25.09 -1.38
CA GLN A 327 8.22 26.53 -1.07
C GLN A 327 8.87 27.40 -2.16
N GLU A 328 9.93 26.92 -2.80
CA GLU A 328 10.60 27.56 -3.96
C GLU A 328 9.78 27.45 -5.27
N GLY A 329 8.55 26.92 -5.22
CA GLY A 329 7.66 26.80 -6.37
C GLY A 329 7.84 25.51 -7.19
N GLY A 330 8.55 24.53 -6.65
CA GLY A 330 8.66 23.15 -7.16
C GLY A 330 7.74 22.19 -6.41
N VAL A 331 8.15 20.91 -6.32
CA VAL A 331 7.43 19.85 -5.60
C VAL A 331 8.41 18.91 -4.89
N GLY A 332 8.02 18.44 -3.71
CA GLY A 332 8.74 17.44 -2.95
C GLY A 332 7.98 16.11 -2.92
N VAL A 333 8.66 14.99 -3.06
CA VAL A 333 8.06 13.64 -3.04
C VAL A 333 8.88 12.71 -2.15
N ILE A 334 8.25 12.11 -1.15
CA ILE A 334 8.82 11.02 -0.37
C ILE A 334 8.08 9.74 -0.74
N VAL A 335 8.80 8.71 -1.18
CA VAL A 335 8.27 7.37 -1.37
C VAL A 335 8.80 6.48 -0.25
N TYR A 336 7.91 6.10 0.66
CA TYR A 336 8.20 5.25 1.80
C TYR A 336 7.81 3.80 1.49
N PHE A 337 8.78 2.95 1.19
CA PHE A 337 8.59 1.53 0.93
C PHE A 337 8.54 0.75 2.24
N ARG A 338 7.47 -0.03 2.45
CA ARG A 338 7.33 -0.88 3.65
C ARG A 338 8.13 -2.16 3.51
N LYS A 339 9.46 -1.97 3.52
CA LYS A 339 10.49 -2.93 3.16
C LYS A 339 11.57 -3.01 4.24
N GLU A 340 11.19 -3.48 5.41
CA GLU A 340 12.12 -3.64 6.53
C GLU A 340 13.28 -4.59 6.19
N GLY A 341 14.49 -4.24 6.68
CA GLY A 341 15.69 -5.05 6.53
C GLY A 341 16.07 -5.34 5.08
N ARG A 342 15.72 -4.44 4.14
CA ARG A 342 15.89 -4.64 2.69
C ARG A 342 15.17 -5.89 2.17
N SER A 343 13.93 -6.10 2.62
CA SER A 343 13.06 -7.25 2.33
C SER A 343 13.44 -8.56 3.03
N LEU A 344 14.36 -8.54 3.99
CA LEU A 344 14.77 -9.73 4.76
C LEU A 344 14.09 -9.80 6.12
N GLY A 345 13.35 -8.76 6.48
CA GLY A 345 12.67 -8.64 7.78
C GLY A 345 13.61 -8.24 8.92
N GLU A 346 12.97 -7.88 10.03
CA GLU A 346 13.64 -7.32 11.21
C GLU A 346 14.53 -8.34 11.95
N VAL A 347 14.09 -9.62 12.00
CA VAL A 347 14.86 -10.70 12.64
C VAL A 347 16.23 -10.85 11.99
N THR A 348 16.28 -10.98 10.65
CA THR A 348 17.53 -11.11 9.90
C THR A 348 18.41 -9.88 10.06
N LYS A 349 17.82 -8.68 10.03
CA LYS A 349 18.52 -7.41 10.28
C LYS A 349 19.25 -7.42 11.63
N PHE A 350 18.58 -7.84 12.70
CA PHE A 350 19.18 -7.88 14.04
C PHE A 350 20.27 -8.94 14.15
N LEU A 351 20.09 -10.12 13.52
CA LEU A 351 21.14 -11.13 13.44
C LEU A 351 22.40 -10.58 12.75
N VAL A 352 22.25 -9.84 11.65
CA VAL A 352 23.36 -9.19 10.95
C VAL A 352 24.03 -8.13 11.82
N TYR A 353 23.27 -7.31 12.56
CA TYR A 353 23.84 -6.34 13.50
C TYR A 353 24.66 -7.01 14.61
N ASN A 354 24.14 -8.10 15.18
CA ASN A 354 24.84 -8.86 16.21
C ASN A 354 26.13 -9.49 15.68
N ALA A 355 26.11 -10.02 14.46
CA ALA A 355 27.30 -10.57 13.81
C ALA A 355 28.36 -9.49 13.57
N ARG A 356 27.96 -8.31 13.07
CA ARG A 356 28.87 -7.16 12.86
C ARG A 356 29.51 -6.68 14.15
N LYS A 357 28.74 -6.54 15.24
CA LYS A 357 29.27 -6.14 16.56
C LYS A 357 30.33 -7.11 17.09
N ARG A 358 30.22 -8.40 16.74
CA ARG A 358 31.14 -9.45 17.18
C ARG A 358 32.36 -9.64 16.27
N GLN A 359 32.48 -8.85 15.19
CA GLN A 359 33.58 -8.93 14.20
C GLN A 359 33.80 -10.33 13.60
N VAL A 360 32.79 -11.21 13.65
CA VAL A 360 32.88 -12.53 13.04
C VAL A 360 32.72 -12.36 11.53
N PRO A 361 33.64 -12.86 10.68
CA PRO A 361 33.49 -12.76 9.23
C PRO A 361 32.18 -13.43 8.80
N LEU A 362 31.26 -12.63 8.24
CA LEU A 362 29.96 -13.08 7.72
C LEU A 362 30.15 -13.81 6.36
N HIS A 363 30.97 -14.85 6.26
CA HIS A 363 31.05 -15.67 5.05
C HIS A 363 29.72 -16.42 4.77
N SER A 364 28.86 -16.57 5.77
CA SER A 364 27.55 -17.24 5.67
C SER A 364 26.36 -16.32 5.31
N PHE A 365 26.54 -15.00 5.19
CA PHE A 365 25.45 -14.07 4.82
C PHE A 365 25.58 -13.46 3.41
N ILE A 366 26.51 -13.98 2.59
CA ILE A 366 26.77 -13.54 1.21
C ILE A 366 25.51 -13.61 0.33
N THR A 367 24.55 -14.47 0.64
CA THR A 367 23.24 -14.58 -0.04
C THR A 367 22.32 -13.36 0.13
N LEU A 368 22.53 -12.52 1.15
CA LEU A 368 21.63 -11.39 1.43
C LEU A 368 21.86 -10.19 0.52
N GLN A 369 23.08 -9.97 0.02
CA GLN A 369 23.40 -8.82 -0.85
C GLN A 369 22.79 -9.00 -2.26
N THR A 370 22.68 -10.24 -2.75
CA THR A 370 22.12 -10.55 -4.07
C THR A 370 20.62 -10.26 -4.13
N ILE A 371 19.85 -10.60 -3.09
CA ILE A 371 18.41 -10.29 -2.99
C ILE A 371 18.16 -8.78 -3.04
N GLN A 372 19.05 -7.99 -2.43
CA GLN A 372 18.91 -6.53 -2.33
C GLN A 372 18.95 -5.85 -3.70
N ASN A 373 19.91 -6.21 -4.56
CA ASN A 373 20.05 -5.61 -5.89
C ASN A 373 18.92 -6.00 -6.85
N LEU A 374 18.34 -7.19 -6.66
CA LEU A 374 17.24 -7.69 -7.48
C LEU A 374 15.91 -6.97 -7.18
N ILE A 375 15.60 -6.70 -5.91
CA ILE A 375 14.33 -6.03 -5.57
C ILE A 375 14.29 -4.59 -6.07
N PHE A 376 15.44 -3.92 -6.25
CA PHE A 376 15.49 -2.61 -6.91
C PHE A 376 14.94 -2.63 -8.34
N LEU A 377 15.07 -3.74 -9.06
CA LEU A 377 14.55 -3.87 -10.41
C LEU A 377 13.02 -3.91 -10.45
N LEU A 378 12.35 -4.26 -9.35
CA LEU A 378 10.89 -4.28 -9.26
C LEU A 378 10.26 -2.90 -9.05
N HIS A 379 11.04 -1.87 -8.74
CA HIS A 379 10.50 -0.52 -8.61
C HIS A 379 10.24 0.07 -10.02
N PRO A 380 9.11 0.77 -10.22
CA PRO A 380 8.69 1.30 -11.51
C PRO A 380 9.73 2.24 -12.14
#